data_AF-M1ZPJ8-F1
#
_entry.id   AF-M1ZPJ8-F1
#
_cell.length_a   1.000
_cell.length_b   1.000
_cell.length_c   1.000
_cell.angle_alpha   90.00
_cell.angle_beta   90.00
_cell.angle_gamma   90.00
#
_symmetry.space_group_name_H-M   'P 1'
#
loop_
_entity.id
_entity.type
_entity.pdbx_description
1 polymer ?
#
loop_
_entity_poly.entity_id
_entity_poly.type
_entity_poly.pdbx_seq_one_letter_code
_entity_poly.pdbx_strand_id
1 'polypeptide(L)'
;NANTMEALSEMTLGNSEEVIRLLDNKLDPYRGDDVILINAYQMQGKTAEANKVNQILLYNNVINTLTLLNNYLSLNMMDSVLFEKIYSQGIEIIDSFQLKEILTNDVFAIHIVAAQGYLIEQNKEKAIDALERYINTVCSIQFPLSFKENEYFTHVGKWLDDNNFIGANTPVDEITIKKSFVDAVALNPAFEPLREDERYNFLV
;
A
#
# COMPACT_ATOMS: atom_id res chain seq x y z
N ASN A 1 15.83 -7.74 10.39
CA ASN A 1 17.18 -8.18 10.87
C ASN A 1 18.20 -7.82 9.78
N ALA A 2 19.50 -8.10 9.93
CA ALA A 2 20.51 -7.78 8.91
C ALA A 2 20.20 -8.43 7.55
N ASN A 3 19.75 -9.68 7.54
CA ASN A 3 19.35 -10.41 6.33
C ASN A 3 18.15 -9.75 5.61
N THR A 4 17.20 -9.14 6.32
CA THR A 4 16.06 -8.44 5.70
C THR A 4 16.50 -7.21 4.89
N MET A 5 17.45 -6.43 5.43
CA MET A 5 17.95 -5.24 4.74
C MET A 5 18.81 -5.63 3.52
N GLU A 6 19.60 -6.69 3.64
CA GLU A 6 20.36 -7.27 2.53
C GLU A 6 19.43 -7.81 1.45
N ALA A 7 18.41 -8.58 1.81
CA ALA A 7 17.39 -9.08 0.88
C ALA A 7 16.65 -7.94 0.15
N LEU A 8 16.40 -6.80 0.81
CA LEU A 8 15.79 -5.63 0.15
C LEU A 8 16.73 -5.00 -0.90
N SER A 9 18.04 -4.94 -0.60
CA SER A 9 19.05 -4.48 -1.55
C SER A 9 19.15 -5.42 -2.75
N GLU A 10 19.22 -6.73 -2.50
CA GLU A 10 19.27 -7.76 -3.55
C GLU A 10 18.01 -7.76 -4.41
N MET A 11 16.83 -7.53 -3.80
CA MET A 11 15.58 -7.34 -4.54
C MET A 11 15.67 -6.16 -5.51
N THR A 12 16.24 -5.04 -5.06
CA THR A 12 16.41 -3.83 -5.89
C THR A 12 17.38 -4.08 -7.07
N LEU A 13 18.36 -4.95 -6.89
CA LEU A 13 19.31 -5.38 -7.92
C LEU A 13 18.74 -6.46 -8.87
N GLY A 14 17.55 -7.00 -8.57
CA GLY A 14 16.93 -8.09 -9.34
C GLY A 14 17.48 -9.49 -9.03
N ASN A 15 18.25 -9.64 -7.95
CA ASN A 15 18.89 -10.89 -7.57
C ASN A 15 17.95 -11.79 -6.74
N SER A 16 16.88 -12.27 -7.38
CA SER A 16 15.80 -13.00 -6.70
C SER A 16 16.24 -14.30 -6.01
N GLU A 17 17.21 -15.04 -6.57
CA GLU A 17 17.77 -16.24 -5.95
C GLU A 17 18.43 -15.93 -4.60
N GLU A 18 19.14 -14.81 -4.52
CA GLU A 18 19.83 -14.38 -3.30
C GLU A 18 18.83 -13.91 -2.25
N VAL A 19 17.76 -13.23 -2.64
CA VAL A 19 16.64 -12.89 -1.75
C VAL A 19 16.07 -14.15 -1.10
N ILE A 20 15.76 -15.17 -1.92
CA ILE A 20 15.19 -16.44 -1.44
C ILE A 20 16.17 -17.14 -0.47
N ARG A 21 17.47 -17.13 -0.81
CA ARG A 21 18.53 -17.72 0.03
C ARG A 21 18.67 -16.99 1.36
N LEU A 22 18.68 -15.65 1.37
CA LEU A 22 18.85 -14.81 2.57
C LEU A 22 17.66 -14.93 3.53
N LEU A 23 16.46 -15.10 2.97
CA LEU A 23 15.21 -15.29 3.73
C LEU A 23 14.94 -16.77 4.06
N ASP A 24 15.77 -17.69 3.56
CA ASP A 24 15.81 -19.12 3.89
C ASP A 24 14.45 -19.84 3.74
N ASN A 25 13.56 -19.35 2.84
CA ASN A 25 12.18 -19.82 2.70
C ASN A 25 11.38 -19.91 4.02
N LYS A 26 11.78 -19.17 5.06
CA LYS A 26 11.18 -19.30 6.39
C LYS A 26 10.05 -18.29 6.55
N LEU A 27 8.85 -18.83 6.78
CA LEU A 27 7.74 -18.10 7.35
C LEU A 27 7.70 -18.40 8.84
N ASP A 28 8.27 -17.50 9.65
CA ASP A 28 8.14 -17.61 11.09
C ASP A 28 6.68 -17.41 11.50
N PRO A 29 6.09 -18.29 12.33
CA PRO A 29 4.76 -18.07 12.86
C PRO A 29 4.70 -16.76 13.66
N TYR A 30 3.63 -15.99 13.47
CA TYR A 30 3.37 -14.82 14.29
C TYR A 30 3.28 -15.21 15.77
N ARG A 31 4.13 -14.61 16.60
CA ARG A 31 4.29 -14.97 18.02
C ARG A 31 3.38 -14.19 18.98
N GLY A 32 2.83 -13.06 18.52
CA GLY A 32 1.93 -12.24 19.34
C GLY A 32 2.63 -11.38 20.39
N ASP A 33 3.94 -11.16 20.29
CA ASP A 33 4.73 -10.39 21.26
C ASP A 33 4.14 -8.97 21.48
N ASP A 34 3.67 -8.33 20.41
CA ASP A 34 3.03 -7.01 20.48
C ASP A 34 1.70 -7.04 21.25
N VAL A 35 0.92 -8.13 21.13
CA VAL A 35 -0.33 -8.33 21.89
C VAL A 35 -0.04 -8.53 23.37
N ILE A 36 1.04 -9.25 23.70
CA ILE A 36 1.50 -9.40 25.09
C ILE A 36 1.88 -8.04 25.67
N LEU A 37 2.56 -7.17 24.91
CA LEU A 37 2.90 -5.82 25.34
C LEU A 37 1.66 -4.96 25.61
N ILE A 38 0.65 -5.01 24.74
CA ILE A 38 -0.64 -4.32 24.94
C ILE A 38 -1.28 -4.77 26.25
N ASN A 39 -1.35 -6.08 26.49
CA ASN A 39 -1.92 -6.65 27.70
C ASN A 39 -1.13 -6.26 28.96
N ALA A 40 0.21 -6.22 28.88
CA ALA A 40 1.06 -5.78 29.99
C ALA A 40 0.81 -4.33 30.38
N TYR A 41 0.63 -3.42 29.40
CA TYR A 41 0.23 -2.04 29.67
C TYR A 41 -1.17 -1.97 30.31
N GLN A 42 -2.14 -2.73 29.81
CA GLN A 42 -3.48 -2.79 30.40
C GLN A 42 -3.45 -3.28 31.86
N MET A 43 -2.68 -4.33 32.16
CA MET A 43 -2.55 -4.87 33.52
C MET A 43 -1.93 -3.89 34.52
N GLN A 44 -1.11 -2.95 34.05
CA GLN A 44 -0.54 -1.88 34.87
C GLN A 44 -1.45 -0.64 34.98
N GLY A 45 -2.65 -0.67 34.39
CA GLY A 45 -3.55 0.48 34.32
C GLY A 45 -3.06 1.59 33.37
N LYS A 46 -2.07 1.31 32.52
CA LYS A 46 -1.51 2.23 31.52
C LYS A 46 -2.33 2.20 30.23
N THR A 47 -3.59 2.62 30.33
CA THR A 47 -4.58 2.49 29.26
C THR A 47 -4.22 3.28 28.01
N ALA A 48 -3.63 4.46 28.15
CA ALA A 48 -3.24 5.30 27.02
C ALA A 48 -2.13 4.64 26.18
N GLU A 49 -1.12 4.08 26.84
CA GLU A 49 -0.02 3.36 26.21
C GLU A 49 -0.50 2.06 25.55
N ALA A 50 -1.39 1.31 26.21
CA ALA A 50 -2.01 0.13 25.62
C ALA A 50 -2.78 0.46 24.35
N ASN A 51 -3.57 1.54 24.36
CA ASN A 51 -4.34 1.98 23.19
C ASN A 51 -3.41 2.40 22.05
N LYS A 52 -2.38 3.21 22.33
CA LYS A 52 -1.39 3.62 21.33
C LYS A 52 -0.73 2.42 20.65
N VAL A 53 -0.22 1.45 21.43
CA VAL A 53 0.43 0.25 20.86
C VAL A 53 -0.56 -0.58 20.05
N ASN A 54 -1.78 -0.77 20.55
CA ASN A 54 -2.82 -1.51 19.84
C ASN A 54 -3.20 -0.88 18.49
N GLN A 55 -3.37 0.44 18.47
CA GLN A 55 -3.72 1.17 17.26
C GLN A 55 -2.61 1.08 16.21
N ILE A 56 -1.33 1.21 16.60
CA ILE A 56 -0.17 1.05 15.70
C ILE A 56 -0.08 -0.39 15.16
N LEU A 57 -0.25 -1.39 16.03
CA LEU A 57 -0.25 -2.80 15.63
C LEU A 57 -1.38 -3.09 14.62
N LEU A 58 -2.58 -2.58 14.89
CA LEU A 58 -3.73 -2.74 13.99
C LEU A 58 -3.46 -2.09 12.64
N TYR A 59 -2.96 -0.86 12.62
CA TYR A 59 -2.56 -0.17 11.38
C TYR A 59 -1.57 -1.00 10.56
N ASN A 60 -0.48 -1.46 11.17
CA ASN A 60 0.53 -2.28 10.49
C ASN A 60 -0.07 -3.57 9.92
N ASN A 61 -0.98 -4.23 10.66
CA ASN A 61 -1.66 -5.43 10.16
C ASN A 61 -2.59 -5.13 8.98
N VAL A 62 -3.28 -3.99 8.99
CA VAL A 62 -4.13 -3.55 7.88
C VAL A 62 -3.29 -3.27 6.63
N ILE A 63 -2.18 -2.53 6.77
CA ILE A 63 -1.27 -2.25 5.65
C ILE A 63 -0.64 -3.54 5.11
N ASN A 64 -0.14 -4.42 5.98
CA ASN A 64 0.41 -5.71 5.56
C ASN A 64 -0.63 -6.57 4.83
N THR A 65 -1.89 -6.54 5.28
CA THR A 65 -3.00 -7.22 4.59
C THR A 65 -3.18 -6.65 3.19
N LEU A 66 -3.15 -5.32 3.05
CA LEU A 66 -3.27 -4.67 1.73
C LEU A 66 -2.08 -4.99 0.82
N THR A 67 -0.86 -5.03 1.33
CA THR A 67 0.33 -5.48 0.58
C THR A 67 0.17 -6.93 0.10
N LEU A 68 -0.32 -7.82 0.95
CA LEU A 68 -0.58 -9.20 0.57
C LEU A 68 -1.70 -9.32 -0.47
N LEU A 69 -2.75 -8.49 -0.36
CA LEU A 69 -3.81 -8.43 -1.36
C LEU A 69 -3.30 -7.91 -2.70
N ASN A 70 -2.38 -6.92 -2.73
CA ASN A 70 -1.72 -6.46 -3.96
C ASN A 70 -0.96 -7.59 -4.65
N ASN A 71 -0.14 -8.33 -3.88
CA ASN A 71 0.58 -9.49 -4.41
C ASN A 71 -0.38 -10.57 -4.90
N TYR A 72 -1.43 -10.85 -4.12
CA TYR A 72 -2.41 -11.88 -4.46
C TYR A 72 -3.22 -11.50 -5.70
N LEU A 73 -3.56 -10.22 -5.87
CA LEU A 73 -4.21 -9.70 -7.06
C LEU A 73 -3.32 -9.88 -8.30
N SER A 74 -2.04 -9.51 -8.19
CA SER A 74 -1.08 -9.68 -9.28
C SER A 74 -0.84 -11.15 -9.66
N LEU A 75 -0.88 -12.06 -8.70
CA LEU A 75 -0.67 -13.50 -8.95
C LEU A 75 -1.89 -14.18 -9.59
N ASN A 76 -3.07 -13.56 -9.57
CA ASN A 76 -4.33 -14.16 -10.02
C ASN A 76 -5.00 -13.39 -11.16
N MET A 77 -4.25 -12.61 -11.96
CA MET A 77 -4.76 -11.83 -13.10
C MET A 77 -5.45 -12.66 -14.20
N MET A 78 -5.37 -13.99 -14.17
CA MET A 78 -6.03 -14.88 -15.14
C MET A 78 -7.26 -15.61 -14.58
N ASP A 79 -7.55 -15.48 -13.29
CA ASP A 79 -8.77 -16.02 -12.65
C ASP A 79 -9.71 -14.87 -12.35
N SER A 80 -10.54 -14.50 -13.32
CA SER A 80 -11.38 -13.30 -13.25
C SER A 80 -12.33 -13.27 -12.04
N VAL A 81 -12.84 -14.43 -11.60
CA VAL A 81 -13.73 -14.50 -10.43
C VAL A 81 -12.96 -14.21 -9.15
N LEU A 82 -11.79 -14.81 -8.99
CA LEU A 82 -10.95 -14.59 -7.82
C LEU A 82 -10.32 -13.19 -7.82
N PHE A 83 -9.84 -12.73 -8.97
CA PHE A 83 -9.26 -11.40 -9.18
C PHE A 83 -10.21 -10.30 -8.72
N GLU A 84 -11.46 -10.34 -9.18
CA GLU A 84 -12.50 -9.38 -8.78
C GLU A 84 -12.75 -9.39 -7.27
N LYS A 85 -12.78 -10.58 -6.67
CA LYS A 85 -13.01 -10.72 -5.23
C LYS A 85 -11.84 -10.14 -4.43
N ILE A 86 -10.61 -10.39 -4.84
CA ILE A 86 -9.41 -9.84 -4.17
C ILE A 86 -9.44 -8.31 -4.25
N TYR A 87 -9.73 -7.76 -5.44
CA TYR A 87 -9.77 -6.31 -5.62
C TYR A 87 -10.88 -5.66 -4.77
N SER A 88 -12.09 -6.25 -4.75
CA SER A 88 -13.18 -5.78 -3.88
C SER A 88 -12.79 -5.75 -2.42
N GLN A 89 -12.14 -6.80 -1.91
CA GLN A 89 -11.67 -6.86 -0.53
C GLN A 89 -10.66 -5.75 -0.20
N GLY A 90 -9.75 -5.47 -1.12
CA GLY A 90 -8.79 -4.38 -0.94
C GLY A 90 -9.47 -3.01 -0.88
N ILE A 91 -10.44 -2.75 -1.77
CA ILE A 91 -11.24 -1.52 -1.74
C ILE A 91 -12.01 -1.41 -0.42
N GLU A 92 -12.67 -2.48 0.02
CA GLU A 92 -13.42 -2.51 1.27
C GLU A 92 -12.54 -2.19 2.48
N ILE A 93 -11.31 -2.71 2.53
CA ILE A 93 -10.34 -2.39 3.59
C ILE A 93 -9.93 -0.92 3.54
N ILE A 94 -9.62 -0.40 2.35
CA ILE A 94 -9.24 1.01 2.16
C ILE A 94 -10.34 1.94 2.67
N ASP A 95 -11.59 1.66 2.30
CA ASP A 95 -12.73 2.49 2.67
C ASP A 95 -13.08 2.33 4.17
N SER A 96 -13.05 1.10 4.72
CA SER A 96 -13.39 0.83 6.12
C SER A 96 -12.46 1.52 7.11
N PHE A 97 -11.17 1.64 6.74
CA PHE A 97 -10.15 2.26 7.58
C PHE A 97 -9.76 3.67 7.14
N GLN A 98 -10.47 4.25 6.16
CA GLN A 98 -10.20 5.57 5.60
C GLN A 98 -8.71 5.77 5.22
N LEU A 99 -8.11 4.75 4.60
CA LEU A 99 -6.66 4.71 4.35
C LEU A 99 -6.18 5.74 3.33
N LYS A 100 -7.09 6.29 2.53
CA LYS A 100 -6.81 7.40 1.59
C LYS A 100 -6.26 8.64 2.33
N GLU A 101 -6.55 8.78 3.61
CA GLU A 101 -6.05 9.90 4.42
C GLU A 101 -4.60 9.70 4.88
N ILE A 102 -4.16 8.45 5.12
CA ILE A 102 -2.86 8.15 5.75
C ILE A 102 -1.70 8.05 4.74
N LEU A 103 -2.02 7.91 3.45
CA LEU A 103 -1.07 7.90 2.31
C LEU A 103 -0.04 6.76 2.35
N THR A 104 -0.46 5.57 1.96
CA THR A 104 0.44 4.42 1.78
C THR A 104 0.51 3.97 0.33
N ASN A 105 1.70 3.53 -0.12
CA ASN A 105 1.92 3.08 -1.49
C ASN A 105 0.94 1.97 -1.91
N ASP A 106 0.59 1.09 -0.98
CA ASP A 106 -0.34 -0.02 -1.22
C ASP A 106 -1.76 0.42 -1.61
N VAL A 107 -2.23 1.56 -1.09
CA VAL A 107 -3.54 2.15 -1.43
C VAL A 107 -3.56 2.60 -2.90
N PHE A 108 -2.44 3.09 -3.41
CA PHE A 108 -2.31 3.48 -4.81
C PHE A 108 -2.08 2.25 -5.71
N ALA A 109 -1.17 1.37 -5.30
CA ALA A 109 -0.72 0.23 -6.08
C ALA A 109 -1.86 -0.72 -6.45
N ILE A 110 -2.84 -0.93 -5.55
CA ILE A 110 -3.93 -1.86 -5.80
C ILE A 110 -4.75 -1.49 -7.04
N HIS A 111 -4.98 -0.19 -7.25
CA HIS A 111 -5.75 0.32 -8.38
C HIS A 111 -4.97 0.18 -9.69
N ILE A 112 -3.64 0.39 -9.66
CA ILE A 112 -2.77 0.20 -10.83
C ILE A 112 -2.71 -1.28 -11.21
N VAL A 113 -2.50 -2.18 -10.25
CA VAL A 113 -2.48 -3.64 -10.48
C VAL A 113 -3.83 -4.13 -10.99
N ALA A 114 -4.93 -3.61 -10.44
CA ALA A 114 -6.28 -3.91 -10.92
C ALA A 114 -6.46 -3.51 -12.39
N ALA A 115 -6.08 -2.28 -12.75
CA ALA A 115 -6.19 -1.79 -14.13
C ALA A 115 -5.38 -2.66 -15.12
N GLN A 116 -4.17 -3.07 -14.73
CA GLN A 116 -3.33 -3.97 -15.54
C GLN A 116 -3.98 -5.34 -15.72
N GLY A 117 -4.52 -5.94 -14.66
CA GLY A 117 -5.21 -7.22 -14.74
C GLY A 117 -6.46 -7.16 -15.61
N TYR A 118 -7.26 -6.09 -15.50
CA TYR A 118 -8.42 -5.92 -16.38
C TYR A 118 -8.06 -5.80 -17.86
N LEU A 119 -6.90 -5.21 -18.20
CA LEU A 119 -6.43 -5.19 -19.58
C LEU A 119 -6.00 -6.57 -20.08
N ILE A 120 -5.43 -7.42 -19.22
CA ILE A 120 -5.15 -8.83 -19.55
C ILE A 120 -6.45 -9.58 -19.84
N GLU A 121 -7.51 -9.30 -19.07
CA GLU A 121 -8.87 -9.82 -19.30
C GLU A 121 -9.61 -9.14 -20.48
N GLN A 122 -8.96 -8.22 -21.20
CA GLN A 122 -9.53 -7.44 -22.30
C GLN A 122 -10.75 -6.58 -21.90
N ASN A 123 -10.84 -6.22 -20.61
CA ASN A 123 -11.91 -5.41 -20.05
C ASN A 123 -11.47 -3.96 -19.84
N LYS A 124 -11.47 -3.18 -20.93
CA LYS A 124 -11.03 -1.77 -20.91
C LYS A 124 -11.83 -0.89 -19.96
N GLU A 125 -13.17 -1.07 -19.90
CA GLU A 125 -14.03 -0.27 -19.03
C GLU A 125 -13.62 -0.39 -17.56
N LYS A 126 -13.44 -1.62 -17.06
CA LYS A 126 -13.01 -1.84 -15.68
C LYS A 126 -11.58 -1.37 -15.41
N ALA A 127 -10.71 -1.45 -16.42
CA ALA A 127 -9.37 -0.90 -16.32
C ALA A 127 -9.42 0.63 -16.09
N ILE A 128 -10.25 1.34 -16.85
CA ILE A 128 -10.46 2.78 -16.69
C ILE A 128 -11.11 3.10 -15.34
N ASP A 129 -12.11 2.34 -14.92
CA ASP A 129 -12.74 2.54 -13.60
C ASP A 129 -11.73 2.38 -12.45
N ALA A 130 -10.77 1.44 -12.57
CA ALA A 130 -9.69 1.29 -11.60
C ALA A 130 -8.72 2.47 -11.63
N LEU A 131 -8.37 2.99 -12.82
CA LEU A 131 -7.54 4.20 -12.95
C LEU A 131 -8.25 5.45 -12.40
N GLU A 132 -9.55 5.59 -12.58
CA GLU A 132 -10.33 6.67 -11.96
C GLU A 132 -10.24 6.61 -10.44
N ARG A 133 -10.31 5.42 -9.84
CA ARG A 133 -10.13 5.24 -8.38
C ARG A 133 -8.72 5.59 -7.92
N TYR A 134 -7.70 5.23 -8.70
CA TYR A 134 -6.33 5.66 -8.46
C TYR A 134 -6.23 7.20 -8.45
N ILE A 135 -6.74 7.87 -9.49
CA ILE A 135 -6.68 9.34 -9.61
C ILE A 135 -7.47 10.02 -8.47
N ASN A 136 -8.65 9.50 -8.11
CA ASN A 136 -9.41 10.02 -6.97
C ASN A 136 -8.62 9.92 -5.65
N THR A 137 -7.86 8.84 -5.48
CA THR A 137 -6.98 8.68 -4.33
C THR A 137 -5.84 9.70 -4.37
N VAL A 138 -5.15 9.85 -5.51
CA VAL A 138 -4.09 10.86 -5.69
C VAL A 138 -4.60 12.29 -5.46
N CYS A 139 -5.78 12.63 -5.97
CA CYS A 139 -6.38 13.95 -5.83
C CYS A 139 -6.83 14.28 -4.40
N SER A 140 -6.98 13.28 -3.53
CA SER A 140 -7.27 13.50 -2.10
C SER A 140 -6.04 13.95 -1.30
N ILE A 141 -4.84 13.78 -1.86
CA ILE A 141 -3.57 14.14 -1.20
C ILE A 141 -3.52 15.67 -0.98
N GLN A 142 -3.19 16.06 0.25
CA GLN A 142 -2.92 17.45 0.59
C GLN A 142 -1.42 17.67 0.73
N PHE A 143 -0.93 18.79 0.21
CA PHE A 143 0.47 19.18 0.27
C PHE A 143 0.70 20.38 1.21
N PRO A 144 1.87 20.49 1.88
CA PRO A 144 3.00 19.55 1.85
C PRO A 144 2.62 18.19 2.44
N LEU A 145 3.28 17.12 2.00
CA LEU A 145 3.02 15.79 2.54
C LEU A 145 3.32 15.80 4.04
N SER A 146 2.33 15.36 4.81
CA SER A 146 2.46 15.09 6.24
C SER A 146 1.86 13.73 6.48
N PHE A 147 2.42 12.94 7.40
CA PHE A 147 1.72 11.76 7.87
C PHE A 147 0.46 12.20 8.59
N LYS A 148 -0.68 11.90 7.98
CA LYS A 148 -1.96 12.26 8.55
C LYS A 148 -2.47 11.13 9.41
N GLU A 149 -2.94 11.53 10.57
CA GLU A 149 -3.91 10.76 11.33
C GLU A 149 -5.26 10.85 10.60
N ASN A 150 -6.09 9.83 10.79
CA ASN A 150 -7.51 9.93 10.48
C ASN A 150 -8.31 9.80 11.79
N GLU A 151 -9.64 9.91 11.70
CA GLU A 151 -10.52 9.83 12.88
C GLU A 151 -10.39 8.50 13.65
N TYR A 152 -9.87 7.45 13.00
CA TYR A 152 -9.68 6.12 13.58
C TYR A 152 -8.26 5.87 14.11
N PHE A 153 -7.22 6.31 13.39
CA PHE A 153 -5.79 6.10 13.65
C PHE A 153 -5.11 7.38 14.14
N THR A 154 -5.49 7.81 15.33
CA THR A 154 -5.10 9.08 16.00
C THR A 154 -3.68 9.14 16.58
N HIS A 155 -2.87 8.09 16.46
CA HIS A 155 -1.47 8.07 16.94
C HIS A 155 -0.49 7.57 15.88
N VAL A 156 -0.98 7.13 14.72
CA VAL A 156 -0.16 6.56 13.65
C VAL A 156 0.69 7.64 13.00
N GLY A 157 0.12 8.82 12.72
CA GLY A 157 0.86 9.92 12.10
C GLY A 157 2.08 10.31 12.92
N LYS A 158 1.88 10.60 14.21
CA LYS A 158 2.98 10.87 15.14
C LYS A 158 4.00 9.73 15.23
N TRP A 159 3.54 8.48 15.27
CA TRP A 159 4.44 7.33 15.33
C TRP A 159 5.32 7.21 14.07
N LEU A 160 4.75 7.46 12.88
CA LEU A 160 5.49 7.44 11.62
C LEU A 160 6.54 8.57 11.57
N ASP A 161 6.18 9.77 12.05
CA ASP A 161 7.11 10.90 12.21
C ASP A 161 8.26 10.55 13.17
N ASP A 162 7.93 10.07 14.38
CA ASP A 162 8.90 9.75 15.43
C ASP A 162 9.89 8.64 15.00
N ASN A 163 9.50 7.76 14.07
CA ASN A 163 10.32 6.66 13.57
C ASN A 163 10.97 6.94 12.21
N ASN A 164 10.87 8.17 11.70
CA ASN A 164 11.41 8.57 10.39
C ASN A 164 11.01 7.61 9.25
N PHE A 165 9.79 7.06 9.30
CA PHE A 165 9.35 6.02 8.36
C PHE A 165 9.22 6.55 6.93
N ILE A 166 8.90 7.83 6.79
CA ILE A 166 9.37 8.67 5.69
C ILE A 166 10.52 9.42 6.34
N GLY A 167 11.72 9.29 5.78
CA GLY A 167 12.86 10.04 6.28
C GLY A 167 12.40 11.48 6.51
N ALA A 168 12.62 12.02 7.70
CA ALA A 168 12.30 13.40 8.04
C ALA A 168 12.93 14.43 7.07
N ASN A 169 13.70 13.94 6.08
CA ASN A 169 14.12 14.58 4.85
C ASN A 169 14.06 13.57 3.68
N THR A 170 12.90 13.27 3.11
CA THR A 170 12.92 12.75 1.73
C THR A 170 13.35 13.93 0.86
N PRO A 171 14.50 13.89 0.15
CA PRO A 171 14.99 15.00 -0.67
C PRO A 171 14.18 15.17 -1.97
N VAL A 172 13.05 14.47 -2.07
CA VAL A 172 12.18 14.46 -3.23
C VAL A 172 11.17 15.56 -3.02
N ASP A 173 11.32 16.62 -3.80
CA ASP A 173 10.43 17.77 -3.74
C ASP A 173 9.02 17.40 -4.21
N GLU A 174 8.03 18.21 -3.81
CA GLU A 174 6.62 18.02 -4.14
C GLU A 174 6.35 17.84 -5.65
N ILE A 175 7.11 18.53 -6.51
CA ILE A 175 6.93 18.42 -7.97
C ILE A 175 7.31 17.03 -8.42
N THR A 176 8.41 16.47 -7.91
CA THR A 176 8.85 15.12 -8.24
C THR A 176 7.83 14.06 -7.78
N ILE A 177 7.23 14.23 -6.60
CA ILE A 177 6.18 13.31 -6.11
C ILE A 177 4.94 13.40 -6.99
N LYS A 178 4.42 14.61 -7.25
CA LYS A 178 3.26 14.80 -8.12
C LYS A 178 3.49 14.22 -9.51
N LYS A 179 4.68 14.43 -10.06
CA LYS A 179 5.09 13.85 -11.33
C LYS A 179 5.06 12.33 -11.28
N SER A 180 5.56 11.70 -10.22
CA SER A 180 5.52 10.23 -10.08
C SER A 180 4.10 9.67 -10.12
N PHE A 181 3.12 10.37 -9.53
CA PHE A 181 1.73 9.93 -9.58
C PHE A 181 1.13 9.99 -10.98
N VAL A 182 1.47 11.04 -11.75
CA VAL A 182 1.04 11.19 -13.16
C VAL A 182 1.74 10.14 -14.03
N ASP A 183 3.05 10.00 -13.88
CA ASP A 183 3.87 9.09 -14.68
C ASP A 183 3.44 7.61 -14.48
N ALA A 184 2.94 7.25 -13.29
CA ALA A 184 2.41 5.91 -13.00
C ALA A 184 1.21 5.51 -13.88
N VAL A 185 0.51 6.48 -14.48
CA VAL A 185 -0.57 6.26 -15.45
C VAL A 185 -0.10 6.64 -16.85
N ALA A 186 0.33 7.88 -17.07
CA ALA A 186 0.62 8.42 -18.39
C ALA A 186 1.80 7.71 -19.12
N LEU A 187 2.82 7.31 -18.36
CA LEU A 187 4.05 6.69 -18.89
C LEU A 187 4.10 5.17 -18.67
N ASN A 188 3.04 4.58 -18.13
CA ASN A 188 3.00 3.15 -17.86
C ASN A 188 2.69 2.37 -19.15
N PRO A 189 3.63 1.53 -19.65
CA PRO A 189 3.44 0.82 -20.91
C PRO A 189 2.26 -0.15 -20.90
N ALA A 190 1.80 -0.59 -19.72
CA ALA A 190 0.64 -1.46 -19.62
C ALA A 190 -0.64 -0.77 -20.10
N PHE A 191 -0.71 0.57 -20.08
CA PHE A 191 -1.91 1.35 -20.44
C PHE A 191 -1.88 1.89 -21.87
N GLU A 192 -0.88 1.53 -22.68
CA GLU A 192 -0.85 1.81 -24.12
C GLU A 192 -2.18 1.47 -24.85
N PRO A 193 -2.84 0.33 -24.58
CA PRO A 193 -4.11 -0.02 -25.24
C PRO A 193 -5.30 0.92 -24.93
N LEU A 194 -5.15 1.82 -23.95
CA LEU A 194 -6.18 2.78 -23.53
C LEU A 194 -6.01 4.18 -24.15
N ARG A 195 -4.90 4.47 -24.85
CA ARG A 195 -4.63 5.83 -25.38
C ARG A 195 -5.65 6.36 -26.39
N GLU A 196 -6.36 5.47 -27.06
CA GLU A 196 -7.44 5.85 -27.99
C GLU A 196 -8.78 6.09 -27.29
N ASP A 197 -8.87 5.81 -25.98
CA ASP A 197 -10.09 5.98 -25.19
C ASP A 197 -10.20 7.42 -24.65
N GLU A 198 -11.33 8.08 -24.89
CA GLU A 198 -11.57 9.45 -24.43
C GLU A 198 -11.54 9.55 -22.91
N ARG A 199 -12.10 8.57 -22.17
CA ARG A 199 -12.11 8.58 -20.71
C ARG A 199 -10.71 8.52 -20.15
N TYR A 200 -9.86 7.64 -20.71
CA TYR A 200 -8.45 7.55 -20.31
C TYR A 200 -7.71 8.88 -20.55
N ASN A 201 -7.93 9.52 -21.70
CA ASN A 201 -7.31 10.80 -22.03
C ASN A 201 -7.73 11.96 -21.10
N PHE A 202 -8.86 11.86 -20.39
CA PHE A 202 -9.22 12.81 -19.33
C PHE A 202 -8.50 12.56 -18.00
N LEU A 203 -7.88 11.39 -17.80
CA LEU A 203 -7.17 11.03 -16.57
C LEU A 203 -5.69 11.42 -16.58
N VAL A 204 -5.11 11.67 -17.75
CA VAL A 204 -3.67 11.90 -17.97
C VAL A 204 -3.33 13.33 -18.36
#